data_AF-A0A7Z1ADE3-F1
#
_entry.id   AF-A0A7Z1ADE3-F1
#
_cell.length_a   1.000
_cell.length_b   1.000
_cell.length_c   1.000
_cell.angle_alpha   90.00
_cell.angle_beta   90.00
_cell.angle_gamma   90.00
#
_symmetry.space_group_name_H-M   'P 1'
#
loop_
_entity.id
_entity.type
_entity.pdbx_description
1 polymer ?
#
loop_
_entity_poly.entity_id
_entity_poly.type
_entity_poly.pdbx_seq_one_letter_code
_entity_poly.pdbx_strand_id
1 'polypeptide(L)'
;MNLTMKYNISWPIFVFIVFALIGPVIRILYWPSPTSDSVISHDTIRDLVILLWPSILLTVGATNYLFSGLIAFCVHIVIFGFLGKVTNDRIEREKSILIILIPLFILILLISVWLAGFDVNYYNYYAVFCATALYMVMFITAIKTARRSRK
;
A
#
# COMPACT_ATOMS: atom_id res chain seq x y z
N MET A 1 -16.19 28.35 -26.41
CA MET A 1 -16.87 28.10 -25.12
C MET A 1 -16.29 26.79 -24.57
N ASN A 2 -15.30 26.88 -23.68
CA ASN A 2 -14.64 25.71 -23.09
C ASN A 2 -15.58 25.07 -22.07
N LEU A 3 -16.24 23.98 -22.46
CA LEU A 3 -16.87 23.07 -21.51
C LEU A 3 -15.73 22.36 -20.76
N THR A 4 -15.31 22.93 -19.63
CA THR A 4 -14.52 22.19 -18.66
C THR A 4 -15.42 21.08 -18.13
N MET A 5 -15.35 19.91 -18.76
CA MET A 5 -15.82 18.68 -18.15
C MET A 5 -15.22 18.64 -16.75
N LYS A 6 -16.06 18.74 -15.70
CA LYS A 6 -15.63 18.51 -14.32
C LYS A 6 -15.27 17.04 -14.21
N TYR A 7 -14.05 16.70 -14.60
CA TYR A 7 -13.48 15.39 -14.34
C TYR A 7 -13.61 15.13 -12.84
N ASN A 8 -14.21 14.00 -12.47
CA ASN A 8 -14.28 13.60 -11.07
C ASN A 8 -12.91 13.04 -10.66
N ILE A 9 -11.91 13.93 -10.62
CA ILE A 9 -10.49 13.69 -10.24
C ILE A 9 -10.42 13.00 -8.87
N SER A 10 -11.47 13.13 -8.06
CA SER A 10 -11.65 12.53 -6.75
C SER A 10 -11.67 11.01 -6.75
N TRP A 11 -12.03 10.34 -7.86
CA TRP A 11 -12.37 8.91 -7.78
C TRP A 11 -11.18 7.96 -7.69
N PRO A 12 -10.10 8.10 -8.50
CA PRO A 12 -8.88 7.33 -8.28
C PRO A 12 -8.24 7.60 -6.92
N ILE A 13 -8.27 8.87 -6.47
CA ILE A 13 -7.78 9.26 -5.15
C ILE A 13 -8.56 8.50 -4.07
N PHE A 14 -9.90 8.48 -4.17
CA PHE A 14 -10.77 7.75 -3.26
C PHE A 14 -10.45 6.25 -3.22
N VAL A 15 -10.29 5.61 -4.38
CA VAL A 15 -9.92 4.18 -4.47
C VAL A 15 -8.60 3.93 -3.73
N PHE A 16 -7.57 4.74 -3.99
CA PHE A 16 -6.28 4.57 -3.32
C PHE A 16 -6.39 4.76 -1.80
N ILE A 17 -7.16 5.76 -1.33
CA ILE A 17 -7.37 5.97 0.10
C ILE A 17 -8.09 4.77 0.73
N VAL A 18 -9.11 4.20 0.09
CA VAL A 18 -9.80 3.00 0.59
C VAL A 18 -8.83 1.82 0.70
N PHE A 19 -7.98 1.61 -0.31
CA PHE A 19 -6.98 0.53 -0.27
C PHE A 19 -5.87 0.79 0.76
N ALA A 20 -5.52 2.05 1.04
CA ALA A 20 -4.57 2.42 2.09
C ALA A 20 -5.07 2.03 3.49
N LEU A 21 -6.37 1.83 3.68
CA LEU A 21 -6.93 1.38 4.95
C LEU A 21 -6.77 -0.13 5.19
N ILE A 22 -6.50 -0.93 4.15
CA ILE A 22 -6.49 -2.40 4.27
C ILE A 22 -5.42 -2.87 5.27
N GLY A 23 -4.19 -2.38 5.15
CA GLY A 23 -3.10 -2.75 6.08
C GLY A 23 -3.43 -2.39 7.55
N PRO A 24 -3.79 -1.12 7.84
CA PRO A 24 -4.24 -0.72 9.18
C PRO A 24 -5.44 -1.54 9.70
N VAL A 25 -6.43 -1.82 8.87
CA VAL A 25 -7.62 -2.62 9.25
C VAL A 25 -7.22 -4.04 9.60
N ILE A 26 -6.39 -4.70 8.78
CA ILE A 26 -5.87 -6.05 9.09
C ILE A 26 -5.13 -6.03 10.42
N ARG A 27 -4.28 -5.02 10.68
CA ARG A 27 -3.57 -4.90 11.96
C ARG A 27 -4.51 -4.76 13.16
N ILE A 28 -5.60 -4.00 13.02
CA ILE A 28 -6.58 -3.81 14.10
C ILE A 28 -7.37 -5.10 14.36
N LEU A 29 -7.78 -5.79 13.30
CA LEU A 29 -8.54 -7.05 13.39
C LEU A 29 -7.68 -8.21 13.92
N TYR A 30 -6.41 -8.24 13.54
CA TYR A 30 -5.45 -9.27 13.90
C TYR A 30 -4.33 -8.68 14.75
N TRP A 31 -4.74 -7.97 15.82
CA TRP A 31 -3.78 -7.38 16.75
C TRP A 31 -2.75 -8.43 17.18
N PRO A 32 -1.44 -8.18 16.98
CA PRO A 32 -0.43 -9.21 17.24
C PRO A 32 -0.51 -9.62 18.71
N SER A 33 -0.74 -10.91 18.95
CA SER A 33 -0.72 -11.46 20.29
C SER A 33 0.69 -11.29 20.86
N PRO A 34 0.86 -10.82 22.11
CA PRO A 34 2.18 -10.61 22.72
C PRO A 34 2.96 -11.91 22.99
N THR A 35 2.48 -13.08 22.54
CA THR A 35 2.91 -14.41 22.98
C THR A 35 3.87 -15.14 22.03
N SER A 36 4.66 -14.46 21.20
CA SER A 36 5.76 -15.12 20.47
C SER A 36 7.10 -14.48 20.79
N ASP A 37 7.75 -14.96 21.85
CA ASP A 37 9.11 -14.65 22.28
C ASP A 37 10.21 -15.13 21.30
N SER A 38 9.84 -15.60 20.10
CA SER A 38 10.81 -15.87 19.05
C SER A 38 11.01 -14.61 18.21
N VAL A 39 12.23 -14.08 18.22
CA VAL A 39 12.76 -13.01 17.34
C VAL A 39 12.52 -13.29 15.84
N ILE A 40 12.05 -14.50 15.49
CA ILE A 40 11.83 -15.05 14.14
C ILE A 40 10.42 -15.69 14.04
N SER A 41 9.37 -15.15 14.66
CA SER A 41 8.00 -15.59 14.31
C SER A 41 7.55 -14.87 13.04
N HIS A 42 7.71 -15.52 11.88
CA HIS A 42 7.12 -15.07 10.62
C HIS A 42 5.63 -15.35 10.62
N ASP A 43 4.85 -14.43 11.16
CA ASP A 43 3.42 -14.44 10.95
C ASP A 43 3.13 -13.82 9.58
N THR A 44 2.57 -14.63 8.67
CA THR A 44 2.12 -14.19 7.35
C THR A 44 1.25 -12.94 7.42
N ILE A 45 0.47 -12.78 8.49
CA ILE A 45 -0.37 -11.60 8.70
C ILE A 45 0.50 -10.38 9.02
N ARG A 46 1.51 -10.52 9.88
CA ARG A 46 2.44 -9.43 10.22
C ARG A 46 3.17 -8.93 8.98
N ASP A 47 3.76 -9.83 8.21
CA ASP A 47 4.51 -9.47 7.02
C ASP A 47 3.59 -8.83 5.96
N LEU A 48 2.37 -9.37 5.78
CA LEU A 48 1.35 -8.78 4.91
C LEU A 48 0.96 -7.36 5.35
N VAL A 49 0.75 -7.13 6.65
CA VAL A 49 0.45 -5.80 7.21
C VAL A 49 1.57 -4.82 6.89
N ILE A 50 2.84 -5.20 7.07
CA ILE A 50 3.98 -4.33 6.79
C ILE A 50 4.07 -4.01 5.29
N LEU A 51 3.82 -4.99 4.41
CA LEU A 51 3.85 -4.78 2.96
C LEU A 51 2.68 -3.89 2.47
N LEU A 52 1.51 -3.99 3.10
CA LEU A 52 0.34 -3.16 2.79
C LEU A 52 0.40 -1.78 3.46
N TRP A 53 1.08 -1.66 4.60
CA TRP A 53 1.25 -0.43 5.37
C TRP A 53 2.73 -0.13 5.67
N PRO A 54 3.57 0.13 4.65
CA PRO A 54 5.02 0.24 4.82
C PRO A 54 5.47 1.41 5.70
N SER A 55 4.68 2.48 5.81
CA SER A 55 5.00 3.60 6.71
C SER A 55 4.92 3.21 8.19
N ILE A 56 4.39 2.04 8.53
CA ILE A 56 4.47 1.51 9.89
C ILE A 56 5.91 1.29 10.36
N LEU A 57 6.85 1.14 9.42
CA LEU A 57 8.28 1.05 9.73
C LEU A 57 8.81 2.33 10.40
N LEU A 58 8.15 3.48 10.22
CA LEU A 58 8.46 4.72 10.95
C LEU A 58 8.20 4.62 12.47
N THR A 59 7.50 3.57 12.91
CA THR A 59 7.22 3.33 14.33
C THR A 59 8.26 2.44 15.01
N VAL A 60 9.21 1.88 14.24
CA VAL A 60 10.29 1.05 14.78
C VAL A 60 11.19 1.90 15.66
N GLY A 61 11.36 1.51 16.92
CA GLY A 61 12.15 2.25 17.91
C GLY A 61 11.43 3.48 18.50
N ALA A 62 10.15 3.68 18.22
CA ALA A 62 9.39 4.78 18.81
C ALA A 62 9.09 4.53 20.30
N THR A 63 9.30 5.55 21.13
CA THR A 63 8.99 5.51 22.56
C THR A 63 7.49 5.63 22.86
N ASN A 64 6.72 6.25 21.96
CA ASN A 64 5.26 6.36 22.05
C ASN A 64 4.61 5.73 20.82
N TYR A 65 4.20 4.47 20.94
CA TYR A 65 3.61 3.67 19.86
C TYR A 65 2.29 4.22 19.33
N LEU A 66 1.48 4.89 20.16
CA LEU A 66 0.21 5.46 19.73
C LEU A 66 0.43 6.66 18.81
N PHE A 67 1.29 7.58 19.24
CA PHE A 67 1.58 8.79 18.47
C PHE A 67 2.33 8.46 17.17
N SER A 68 3.33 7.58 17.23
CA SER A 68 4.06 7.14 16.04
C SER A 68 3.16 6.36 15.08
N GLY A 69 2.26 5.52 15.59
CA GLY A 69 1.25 4.81 14.79
C GLY A 69 0.31 5.77 14.04
N LEU A 70 -0.14 6.84 14.71
CA LEU A 70 -0.96 7.87 14.07
C LEU A 70 -0.20 8.61 12.97
N ILE A 71 1.07 8.99 13.20
CA ILE A 71 1.92 9.61 12.18
C ILE A 71 2.09 8.66 10.99
N ALA A 72 2.46 7.41 11.25
CA ALA A 72 2.62 6.39 10.21
C ALA A 72 1.34 6.21 9.39
N PHE A 73 0.17 6.26 10.03
CA PHE A 73 -1.12 6.20 9.36
C PHE A 73 -1.36 7.43 8.47
N CYS A 74 -1.17 8.64 9.00
CA CYS A 74 -1.32 9.88 8.22
C CYS A 74 -0.39 9.92 7.01
N VAL A 75 0.88 9.57 7.19
CA VAL A 75 1.87 9.49 6.10
C VAL A 75 1.41 8.48 5.04
N HIS A 76 0.86 7.34 5.45
CA HIS A 76 0.35 6.32 4.55
C HIS A 76 -0.78 6.84 3.65
N ILE A 77 -1.78 7.48 4.27
CA ILE A 77 -2.93 8.06 3.55
C ILE A 77 -2.47 9.13 2.57
N VAL A 78 -1.51 9.99 2.96
CA VAL A 78 -0.95 11.01 2.08
C VAL A 78 -0.22 10.40 0.88
N ILE A 79 0.60 9.36 1.09
CA ILE A 79 1.31 8.66 0.01
C ILE A 79 0.31 8.05 -0.98
N PHE A 80 -0.72 7.36 -0.50
CA PHE A 80 -1.72 6.73 -1.37
C PHE A 80 -2.59 7.76 -2.08
N GLY A 81 -2.99 8.84 -1.39
CA GLY A 81 -3.69 9.96 -2.03
C GLY A 81 -2.87 10.60 -3.15
N PHE A 82 -1.56 10.78 -2.93
CA PHE A 82 -0.64 11.26 -3.95
C PHE A 82 -0.50 10.27 -5.12
N LEU A 83 -0.35 8.98 -4.85
CA LEU A 83 -0.31 7.94 -5.89
C LEU A 83 -1.62 7.89 -6.70
N GLY A 84 -2.77 8.04 -6.05
CA GLY A 84 -4.07 8.13 -6.72
C GLY A 84 -4.17 9.34 -7.63
N LYS A 85 -3.66 10.50 -7.17
CA LYS A 85 -3.58 11.73 -7.99
C LYS A 85 -2.68 11.52 -9.20
N VAL A 86 -1.45 11.02 -9.01
CA VAL A 86 -0.51 10.76 -10.10
C VAL A 86 -1.08 9.74 -11.09
N THR A 87 -1.76 8.71 -10.61
CA THR A 87 -2.44 7.71 -11.45
C THR A 87 -3.55 8.35 -12.27
N ASN A 88 -4.36 9.23 -11.67
CA ASN A 88 -5.40 9.98 -12.38
C ASN A 88 -4.83 10.87 -13.50
N ASP A 89 -3.75 11.59 -13.21
CA ASP A 89 -3.12 12.53 -14.14
C ASP A 89 -2.46 11.80 -15.32
N ARG A 90 -1.98 10.56 -15.10
CA ARG A 90 -1.24 9.79 -16.11
C ARG A 90 -2.04 8.68 -16.79
N ILE A 91 -3.33 8.54 -16.51
CA ILE A 91 -4.14 7.41 -17.02
C ILE A 91 -4.29 7.38 -18.55
N GLU A 92 -4.11 8.52 -19.22
CA GLU A 92 -4.18 8.63 -20.69
C GLU A 92 -3.07 7.85 -21.39
N ARG A 93 -1.97 7.58 -20.68
CA ARG A 93 -0.81 6.89 -21.22
C ARG A 93 -0.67 5.58 -20.48
N GLU A 94 -1.17 4.50 -21.07
CA GLU A 94 -1.11 3.14 -20.47
C GLU A 94 0.30 2.78 -20.00
N LYS A 95 1.31 3.14 -20.79
CA LYS A 95 2.73 2.94 -20.47
C LYS A 95 3.20 3.73 -19.24
N SER A 96 2.60 4.88 -18.94
CA SER A 96 2.97 5.72 -17.80
C SER A 96 2.53 5.14 -16.45
N ILE A 97 1.57 4.21 -16.45
CA ILE A 97 1.13 3.50 -15.23
C ILE A 97 2.19 2.50 -14.79
N LEU A 98 2.90 1.87 -15.74
CA LEU A 98 4.02 0.96 -15.44
C LEU A 98 5.15 1.68 -14.67
N ILE A 99 5.36 2.96 -14.94
CA ILE A 99 6.35 3.79 -14.23
C ILE A 99 6.01 3.91 -12.73
N ILE A 100 4.74 3.75 -12.34
CA ILE A 100 4.31 3.78 -10.93
C ILE A 100 4.32 2.37 -10.33
N LEU A 101 3.84 1.38 -11.10
CA LEU A 101 3.75 -0.01 -10.65
C LEU A 101 5.12 -0.66 -10.41
N ILE A 102 6.10 -0.44 -11.31
CA ILE A 102 7.41 -1.08 -11.20
C ILE A 102 8.14 -0.65 -9.91
N PRO A 103 8.28 0.66 -9.59
CA PRO A 103 8.89 1.07 -8.33
C PRO A 103 8.15 0.55 -7.09
N LEU A 104 6.83 0.46 -7.15
CA LEU A 104 6.03 -0.09 -6.05
C LEU A 104 6.32 -1.58 -5.83
N PHE A 105 6.42 -2.38 -6.90
CA PHE A 105 6.81 -3.79 -6.78
C PHE A 105 8.24 -3.95 -6.29
N ILE A 106 9.17 -3.12 -6.78
CA ILE A 106 10.55 -3.10 -6.26
C ILE A 106 10.54 -2.79 -4.75
N LEU A 107 9.74 -1.80 -4.31
CA LEU A 107 9.61 -1.46 -2.90
C LEU A 107 9.07 -2.63 -2.06
N ILE A 108 8.02 -3.31 -2.53
CA ILE A 108 7.46 -4.51 -1.87
C ILE A 108 8.52 -5.59 -1.72
N LEU A 109 9.28 -5.87 -2.79
CA LEU A 109 10.35 -6.86 -2.76
C LEU A 109 11.47 -6.46 -1.80
N LEU A 110 11.91 -5.21 -1.82
CA LEU A 110 12.95 -4.70 -0.92
C LEU A 110 12.53 -4.82 0.55
N ILE A 111 11.29 -4.43 0.88
CA ILE A 111 10.75 -4.57 2.23
C ILE A 111 10.67 -6.05 2.63
N SER A 112 10.21 -6.92 1.72
CA SER A 112 10.12 -8.36 2.00
C SER A 112 11.49 -8.99 2.24
N VAL A 113 12.51 -8.64 1.45
CA VAL A 113 13.88 -9.13 1.64
C VAL A 113 14.46 -8.63 2.96
N TRP A 114 14.19 -7.37 3.31
CA TRP A 114 14.60 -6.80 4.60
C TRP A 114 13.92 -7.52 5.78
N LEU A 115 12.61 -7.80 5.70
CA LEU A 115 11.88 -8.56 6.72
C LEU A 115 12.39 -10.00 6.87
N ALA A 116 12.86 -10.61 5.78
CA ALA A 116 13.47 -11.93 5.79
C ALA A 116 14.94 -11.94 6.27
N GLY A 117 15.49 -10.78 6.67
CA GLY A 117 16.89 -10.68 7.12
C GLY A 117 17.91 -11.03 6.02
N PHE A 118 17.55 -10.85 4.75
CA PHE A 118 18.33 -11.25 3.56
C PHE A 118 18.55 -12.75 3.38
N ASP A 119 17.81 -13.61 4.08
CA ASP A 119 17.83 -15.07 3.89
C ASP A 119 16.53 -15.55 3.22
N VAL A 120 16.68 -16.26 2.10
CA VAL A 120 15.59 -16.73 1.25
C VAL A 120 14.71 -17.76 1.97
N ASN A 121 15.24 -18.50 2.96
CA ASN A 121 14.48 -19.48 3.71
C ASN A 121 13.38 -18.85 4.58
N TYR A 122 13.55 -17.59 4.94
CA TYR A 122 12.60 -16.81 5.76
C TYR A 122 11.69 -15.90 4.92
N TYR A 123 11.75 -16.05 3.59
CA TYR A 123 10.97 -15.24 2.68
C TYR A 123 9.49 -15.69 2.66
N ASN A 124 8.58 -14.81 3.07
CA ASN A 124 7.16 -15.10 3.07
C ASN A 124 6.52 -14.85 1.68
N TYR A 125 6.62 -15.84 0.80
CA TYR A 125 6.07 -15.77 -0.56
C TYR A 125 4.56 -15.49 -0.59
N TYR A 126 3.80 -16.00 0.39
CA TYR A 126 2.35 -15.80 0.47
C TYR A 126 2.00 -14.35 0.75
N ALA A 127 2.66 -13.72 1.75
CA ALA A 127 2.45 -12.32 2.07
C ALA A 127 2.79 -11.40 0.88
N VAL A 128 3.89 -11.69 0.18
CA VAL A 128 4.31 -10.95 -1.02
C VAL A 128 3.27 -11.08 -2.13
N PHE A 129 2.86 -12.31 -2.44
CA PHE A 129 1.86 -12.56 -3.48
C PHE A 129 0.54 -11.85 -3.18
N CYS A 130 0.05 -11.94 -1.95
CA CYS A 130 -1.17 -11.25 -1.51
C CYS A 130 -1.05 -9.73 -1.60
N ALA A 131 0.07 -9.16 -1.13
CA ALA A 131 0.31 -7.72 -1.23
C ALA A 131 0.33 -7.27 -2.69
N THR A 132 1.12 -7.93 -3.54
CA THR A 132 1.21 -7.66 -4.98
C THR A 132 -0.17 -7.73 -5.65
N ALA A 133 -0.97 -8.75 -5.36
CA ALA A 133 -2.31 -8.90 -5.90
C ALA A 133 -3.23 -7.74 -5.48
N LEU A 134 -3.21 -7.34 -4.20
CA LEU A 134 -4.01 -6.22 -3.70
C LEU A 134 -3.63 -4.89 -4.36
N TYR A 135 -2.33 -4.62 -4.51
CA TYR A 135 -1.86 -3.45 -5.24
C TYR A 135 -2.29 -3.50 -6.72
N MET A 136 -2.21 -4.65 -7.39
CA MET A 136 -2.73 -4.79 -8.77
C MET A 136 -4.22 -4.48 -8.86
N VAL A 137 -5.04 -5.02 -7.94
CA VAL A 137 -6.48 -4.75 -7.90
C VAL A 137 -6.77 -3.27 -7.69
N MET A 138 -6.04 -2.60 -6.80
CA MET A 138 -6.15 -1.15 -6.57
C MET A 138 -5.93 -0.37 -7.88
N PHE A 139 -4.83 -0.63 -8.59
CA PHE A 139 -4.53 0.06 -9.85
C PHE A 139 -5.57 -0.25 -10.93
N ILE A 140 -5.96 -1.52 -11.11
CA ILE A 140 -6.98 -1.91 -12.09
C ILE A 140 -8.31 -1.19 -11.80
N THR A 141 -8.70 -1.11 -10.54
CA THR A 141 -9.95 -0.46 -10.11
C THR A 141 -9.91 1.05 -10.36
N ALA A 142 -8.80 1.71 -9.99
CA ALA A 142 -8.59 3.12 -10.25
C ALA A 142 -8.65 3.42 -11.76
N ILE A 143 -8.00 2.60 -12.58
CA ILE A 143 -7.97 2.76 -14.03
C ILE A 143 -9.35 2.56 -14.65
N LYS A 144 -10.02 1.45 -14.32
CA LYS A 144 -11.37 1.15 -14.84
C LYS A 144 -12.33 2.28 -14.51
N THR A 145 -12.24 2.83 -13.31
CA THR A 145 -13.20 3.85 -12.88
C THR A 145 -12.91 5.22 -13.47
N ALA A 146 -11.64 5.62 -13.59
CA ALA A 146 -11.30 6.85 -14.29
C ALA A 146 -11.59 6.77 -15.80
N ARG A 147 -11.45 5.60 -16.45
CA ARG A 147 -11.90 5.41 -17.85
C ARG A 147 -13.40 5.54 -18.01
N ARG A 148 -14.20 5.00 -17.08
CA ARG A 148 -15.67 5.15 -17.09
C ARG A 148 -16.11 6.60 -16.92
N SER A 149 -15.44 7.37 -16.05
CA SER A 149 -15.76 8.78 -15.83
C SER A 149 -15.43 9.70 -17.02
N ARG A 150 -14.68 9.22 -18.01
CA ARG A 150 -14.24 10.00 -19.19
C ARG A 150 -15.04 9.69 -20.46
N LYS A 151 -15.88 8.66 -20.43
CA LYS A 151 -16.84 8.33 -21.49
C LYS A 151 -18.16 9.01 -21.18
#